data_AF-A0AAP0WPR8-F1
#
_entry.id   AF-A0AAP0WPR8-F1
#
_cell.length_a   1.000
_cell.length_b   1.000
_cell.length_c   1.000
_cell.angle_alpha   90.00
_cell.angle_beta   90.00
_cell.angle_gamma   90.00
#
_symmetry.space_group_name_H-M   'P 1'
#
loop_
_entity.id
_entity.type
_entity.pdbx_description
1 polymer ?
#
loop_
_entity_poly.entity_id
_entity_poly.type
_entity_poly.pdbx_seq_one_letter_code
_entity_poly.pdbx_strand_id
1 'polypeptide(L)'
;MGGLQFGLGLLDDAISLLYLGRSALVCSLCDLQRLIQAGERELKSEKSRKLKRAEIRSKLKLAERKIFFIMCWVHEQPGEAWSSLAAIVRAEKCSAMDYEGSKRSVKIEDEADPRGKVLIEEVQ
;
A
#
# COMPACT_ATOMS: atom_id res chain seq x y z
N MET A 1 -14.47 8.20 4.80
CA MET A 1 -13.60 7.01 4.84
C MET A 1 -12.41 7.30 5.73
N GLY A 2 -12.13 6.46 6.71
CA GLY A 2 -10.90 6.56 7.52
C GLY A 2 -9.69 5.92 6.81
N GLY A 3 -8.47 6.20 7.28
CA GLY A 3 -7.24 5.68 6.67
C GLY A 3 -7.17 4.15 6.61
N LEU A 4 -7.70 3.46 7.62
CA LEU A 4 -7.80 2.00 7.64
C LEU A 4 -8.68 1.46 6.51
N GLN A 5 -9.91 1.98 6.35
CA GLN A 5 -10.84 1.54 5.31
C GLN A 5 -10.25 1.77 3.91
N PHE A 6 -9.58 2.90 3.73
CA PHE A 6 -8.86 3.18 2.49
C PHE A 6 -7.75 2.14 2.24
N GLY A 7 -6.93 1.83 3.25
CA GLY A 7 -5.89 0.81 3.14
C GLY A 7 -6.44 -0.58 2.82
N LEU A 8 -7.53 -0.99 3.46
CA LEU A 8 -8.21 -2.26 3.15
C LEU A 8 -8.76 -2.30 1.71
N GLY A 9 -9.27 -1.17 1.22
CA GLY A 9 -9.69 -1.03 -0.19
C GLY A 9 -8.52 -1.16 -1.16
N LEU A 10 -7.37 -0.53 -0.87
CA LEU A 10 -6.16 -0.70 -1.68
C LEU A 10 -5.68 -2.16 -1.73
N LEU A 11 -5.87 -2.92 -0.65
CA LEU A 11 -5.60 -4.36 -0.66
C LEU A 11 -6.55 -5.12 -1.58
N ASP A 12 -7.84 -4.75 -1.66
CA ASP A 12 -8.76 -5.35 -2.64
C ASP A 12 -8.33 -5.07 -4.08
N ASP A 13 -7.89 -3.85 -4.36
CA ASP A 13 -7.38 -3.47 -5.68
C ASP A 13 -6.12 -4.26 -6.03
N ALA A 14 -5.20 -4.42 -5.07
CA ALA A 14 -3.98 -5.22 -5.23
C ALA A 14 -4.30 -6.71 -5.46
N ILE A 15 -5.23 -7.29 -4.69
CA ILE A 15 -5.71 -8.66 -4.87
C ILE A 15 -6.31 -8.83 -6.27
N SER A 16 -7.13 -7.89 -6.71
CA SER A 16 -7.76 -7.91 -8.04
C SER A 16 -6.71 -7.86 -9.15
N LEU A 17 -5.71 -6.99 -9.02
CA LEU A 17 -4.59 -6.89 -9.96
C LEU A 17 -3.78 -8.20 -10.04
N LEU A 18 -3.54 -8.86 -8.91
CA LEU A 18 -2.85 -10.16 -8.87
C LEU A 18 -3.67 -11.26 -9.56
N TYR A 19 -5.00 -11.31 -9.37
CA TYR A 19 -5.86 -12.27 -10.07
C TYR A 19 -5.90 -12.07 -11.59
N LEU A 20 -5.74 -10.83 -12.08
CA LEU A 20 -5.60 -10.56 -13.52
C LEU A 20 -4.27 -11.05 -14.10
N GLY A 21 -3.30 -11.37 -13.23
CA GLY A 21 -2.07 -12.06 -13.60
C GLY A 21 -1.00 -11.20 -14.27
N ARG A 22 -0.05 -11.88 -14.92
CA ARG A 22 1.20 -11.30 -15.44
C ARG A 22 0.97 -10.06 -16.31
N SER A 23 0.07 -10.11 -17.28
CA SER A 23 -0.15 -9.02 -18.23
C SER A 23 -0.63 -7.75 -17.53
N ALA A 24 -1.55 -7.85 -16.59
CA ALA A 24 -2.05 -6.70 -15.85
C ALA A 24 -0.98 -6.09 -14.93
N LEU A 25 -0.15 -6.93 -14.30
CA LEU A 25 1.00 -6.49 -13.50
C LEU A 25 2.06 -5.78 -14.36
N VAL A 26 2.35 -6.28 -15.56
CA VAL A 26 3.27 -5.60 -16.48
C VAL A 26 2.70 -4.26 -16.93
N CYS A 27 1.41 -4.20 -17.26
CA CYS A 27 0.75 -2.94 -17.62
C CYS A 27 0.82 -1.91 -16.48
N SER A 28 0.52 -2.30 -15.24
CA SER A 28 0.57 -1.38 -14.10
C SER A 28 1.99 -0.89 -13.81
N LEU A 29 3.00 -1.74 -13.97
CA LEU A 29 4.41 -1.35 -13.84
C LEU A 29 4.85 -0.41 -14.96
N CYS A 30 4.37 -0.63 -16.19
CA CYS A 30 4.60 0.27 -17.31
C CYS A 30 3.99 1.66 -17.06
N ASP A 31 2.77 1.71 -16.53
CA ASP A 31 2.11 2.96 -16.17
C ASP A 31 2.84 3.69 -15.03
N LEU A 32 3.32 2.94 -14.02
CA LEU A 32 4.17 3.50 -12.97
C LEU A 32 5.49 4.06 -13.55
N GLN A 33 6.12 3.37 -14.50
CA GLN A 33 7.31 3.87 -15.18
C GLN A 33 7.03 5.19 -15.91
N ARG A 34 5.89 5.29 -16.62
CA ARG A 34 5.46 6.52 -17.30
C ARG A 34 5.24 7.68 -16.33
N LEU A 35 4.66 7.41 -15.16
CA LEU A 35 4.49 8.40 -14.09
C LEU A 35 5.84 8.92 -13.57
N ILE A 36 6.80 8.03 -13.33
CA ILE A 36 8.16 8.42 -12.91
C ILE A 36 8.84 9.29 -13.98
N GLN A 37 8.71 8.93 -15.25
CA GLN A 37 9.25 9.70 -16.37
C GLN A 37 8.57 11.06 -16.55
N ALA A 38 7.25 11.14 -16.31
CA ALA A 38 6.53 12.41 -16.27
C ALA A 38 7.05 13.31 -15.14
N GLY A 39 7.19 12.76 -13.93
CA GLY A 39 7.78 13.50 -12.79
C GLY A 39 9.22 13.98 -13.06
N GLU A 40 10.03 13.20 -13.78
CA GLU A 40 11.38 13.66 -14.18
C GLU A 40 11.31 14.85 -15.17
N ARG A 41 10.32 14.89 -16.05
CA ARG A 41 10.10 16.00 -17.00
C ARG A 41 9.60 17.26 -16.27
N GLU A 42 8.66 17.11 -15.34
CA GLU A 42 8.14 18.22 -14.53
C GLU A 42 9.21 18.83 -13.61
N LEU A 43 10.02 17.98 -12.99
CA LEU A 43 11.18 18.42 -12.20
C LEU A 43 12.18 19.22 -13.04
N LYS A 44 12.25 18.97 -14.37
CA LYS A 44 13.12 19.74 -15.26
C LYS A 44 12.59 21.15 -15.54
N SER A 45 11.28 21.35 -15.51
CA SER A 45 10.67 22.67 -15.65
C SER A 45 10.65 23.48 -14.35
N GLU A 46 10.81 22.83 -13.19
CA GLU A 46 10.74 23.50 -11.90
C GLU A 46 11.98 24.37 -11.60
N LYS A 47 11.73 25.60 -11.11
CA LYS A 47 12.76 26.53 -10.61
C LYS A 47 13.18 26.17 -9.18
N SER A 48 13.80 25.02 -8.99
CA SER A 48 14.31 24.56 -7.69
C SER A 48 15.84 24.69 -7.59
N ARG A 49 16.39 24.73 -6.37
CA ARG A 49 17.85 24.77 -6.13
C ARG A 49 18.52 23.59 -6.85
N LYS A 50 19.54 23.87 -7.68
CA LYS A 50 20.22 22.92 -8.58
C LYS A 50 20.63 21.60 -7.89
N LEU A 51 21.13 21.66 -6.65
CA LEU A 51 21.51 20.47 -5.87
C LEU A 51 20.31 19.58 -5.51
N LYS A 52 19.24 20.17 -4.95
CA LYS A 52 18.00 19.45 -4.59
C LYS A 52 17.39 18.80 -5.83
N ARG A 53 17.40 19.50 -6.97
CA ARG A 53 16.92 18.97 -8.25
C ARG A 53 17.73 17.78 -8.74
N ALA A 54 19.06 17.83 -8.65
CA ALA A 54 19.93 16.72 -9.04
C ALA A 54 19.69 15.49 -8.15
N GLU A 55 19.51 15.68 -6.85
CA GLU A 55 19.19 14.61 -5.90
C GLU A 55 17.83 13.94 -6.20
N ILE A 56 16.77 14.71 -6.41
CA ILE A 56 15.45 14.14 -6.73
C ILE A 56 15.52 13.39 -8.07
N ARG A 57 16.21 13.95 -9.07
CA ARG A 57 16.39 13.31 -10.37
C ARG A 57 17.12 11.96 -10.27
N SER A 58 18.16 11.87 -9.43
CA SER A 58 18.89 10.62 -9.24
C SER A 58 18.01 9.55 -8.59
N LYS A 59 17.17 9.93 -7.62
CA LYS A 59 16.16 9.04 -7.00
C LYS A 59 15.12 8.55 -8.01
N LEU A 60 14.59 9.43 -8.87
CA LEU A 60 13.66 9.04 -9.93
C LEU A 60 14.30 8.04 -10.91
N LYS A 61 15.57 8.26 -11.29
CA LYS A 61 16.33 7.31 -12.14
C LYS A 61 16.61 5.97 -11.48
N LEU A 62 16.74 5.95 -10.15
CA LEU A 62 16.86 4.70 -9.40
C LEU A 62 15.52 3.95 -9.36
N ALA A 63 14.42 4.67 -9.14
CA ALA A 63 13.07 4.11 -9.16
C ALA A 63 12.73 3.49 -10.53
N GLU A 64 13.01 4.20 -11.62
CA GLU A 64 12.83 3.71 -12.99
C GLU A 64 13.57 2.38 -13.22
N ARG A 65 14.82 2.26 -12.75
CA ARG A 65 15.60 1.02 -12.82
C ARG A 65 14.99 -0.10 -11.99
N LYS A 66 14.53 0.20 -10.77
CA LYS A 66 13.84 -0.80 -9.92
C LYS A 66 12.57 -1.33 -10.59
N ILE A 67 11.78 -0.45 -11.20
CA ILE A 67 10.56 -0.86 -11.92
C ILE A 67 10.93 -1.82 -13.06
N PHE A 68 12.00 -1.55 -13.81
CA PHE A 68 12.48 -2.45 -14.86
C PHE A 68 12.84 -3.84 -14.31
N PHE A 69 13.58 -3.92 -13.20
CA PHE A 69 13.91 -5.21 -12.57
C PHE A 69 12.66 -5.95 -12.08
N ILE A 70 11.69 -5.23 -11.51
CA ILE A 70 10.42 -5.82 -11.07
C ILE A 70 9.62 -6.34 -12.26
N MET A 71 9.60 -5.62 -13.40
CA MET A 71 8.96 -6.10 -14.63
C MET A 71 9.59 -7.41 -15.12
N CYS A 72 10.92 -7.52 -15.12
CA CYS A 72 11.61 -8.76 -15.48
C CYS A 72 11.24 -9.89 -14.51
N TRP A 73 11.29 -9.62 -13.21
CA TRP A 73 10.91 -10.58 -12.18
C TRP A 73 9.47 -11.08 -12.35
N VAL A 74 8.51 -10.19 -12.66
CA VAL A 74 7.11 -10.54 -12.94
C VAL A 74 7.01 -11.44 -14.19
N HIS A 75 7.80 -11.16 -15.22
CA HIS A 75 7.78 -11.96 -16.45
C HIS A 75 8.28 -13.40 -16.21
N GLU A 76 9.23 -13.59 -15.31
CA GLU A 76 9.86 -14.88 -15.01
C GLU A 76 9.04 -15.79 -14.09
N GLN A 77 8.03 -15.26 -13.38
CA GLN A 77 7.23 -16.08 -12.47
C GLN A 77 6.36 -17.11 -13.21
N PRO A 78 6.10 -18.30 -12.62
CA PRO A 78 5.16 -19.27 -13.18
C PRO A 78 3.74 -18.69 -13.24
N GLY A 79 2.90 -19.25 -14.12
CA GLY A 79 1.57 -18.70 -14.41
C GLY A 79 0.67 -18.63 -13.17
N GLU A 80 0.76 -19.65 -12.31
CA GLU A 80 -0.05 -19.80 -11.10
C GLU A 80 0.44 -18.96 -9.92
N ALA A 81 1.64 -18.35 -10.01
CA ALA A 81 2.23 -17.57 -8.93
C ALA A 81 1.30 -16.43 -8.49
N TRP A 82 0.68 -15.75 -9.45
CA TRP A 82 -0.11 -14.55 -9.18
C TRP A 82 -1.45 -14.87 -8.52
N SER A 83 -2.15 -15.91 -8.99
CA SER A 83 -3.37 -16.39 -8.32
C SER A 83 -3.08 -16.94 -6.93
N SER A 84 -1.95 -17.63 -6.74
CA SER A 84 -1.53 -18.14 -5.42
C SER A 84 -1.22 -16.98 -4.46
N LEU A 85 -0.48 -15.97 -4.93
CA LEU A 85 -0.17 -14.79 -4.15
C LEU A 85 -1.44 -13.99 -3.82
N ALA A 86 -2.38 -13.87 -4.77
CA ALA A 86 -3.67 -13.21 -4.54
C ALA A 86 -4.48 -13.92 -3.42
N ALA A 87 -4.47 -15.25 -3.40
CA ALA A 87 -5.13 -16.03 -2.35
C ALA A 87 -4.47 -15.82 -0.97
N ILE A 88 -3.14 -15.78 -0.90
CA ILE A 88 -2.40 -15.52 0.34
C ILE A 88 -2.71 -14.11 0.85
N VAL A 89 -2.64 -13.09 0.00
CA VAL A 89 -2.92 -11.69 0.39
C VAL A 89 -4.37 -11.53 0.85
N ARG A 90 -5.31 -12.22 0.20
CA ARG A 90 -6.71 -12.24 0.63
C ARG A 90 -6.86 -12.88 2.02
N ALA A 91 -6.24 -14.03 2.26
CA ALA A 91 -6.31 -14.72 3.55
C ALA A 91 -5.72 -13.85 4.68
N GLU A 92 -4.58 -13.22 4.44
CA GLU A 92 -3.94 -12.33 5.41
C GLU A 92 -4.81 -11.10 5.71
N LYS A 93 -5.39 -10.50 4.67
CA LYS A 93 -6.34 -9.39 4.83
C LYS A 93 -7.53 -9.80 5.69
N CYS A 94 -8.15 -10.95 5.42
CA CYS A 94 -9.28 -11.45 6.20
C CYS A 94 -8.89 -11.66 7.67
N SER A 95 -7.74 -12.29 7.93
CA SER A 95 -7.23 -12.50 9.29
C SER A 95 -7.02 -11.20 10.04
N ALA A 96 -6.47 -10.17 9.39
CA ALA A 96 -6.28 -8.85 9.99
C ALA A 96 -7.62 -8.17 10.33
N MET A 97 -8.63 -8.31 9.46
CA MET A 97 -9.97 -7.75 9.69
C MET A 97 -10.70 -8.46 10.82
N ASP A 98 -10.59 -9.79 10.91
CA ASP A 98 -11.21 -10.59 11.97
C ASP A 98 -10.61 -10.26 13.35
N TYR A 99 -9.29 -10.03 13.40
CA TYR A 99 -8.60 -9.58 14.61
C TYR A 99 -9.06 -8.17 15.05
N GLU A 100 -9.30 -7.26 14.11
CA GLU A 100 -9.79 -5.92 14.42
C GLU A 100 -11.28 -5.89 14.81
N GLY A 101 -12.09 -6.74 14.17
CA GLY A 101 -13.48 -7.01 14.57
C GLY A 101 -13.56 -7.55 16.00
N SER A 102 -12.69 -8.52 16.33
CA SER A 102 -12.57 -9.08 17.67
C SER A 102 -12.14 -8.04 18.71
N LYS A 103 -11.19 -7.14 18.39
CA LYS A 103 -10.83 -6.02 19.27
C LYS A 103 -11.98 -5.04 19.51
N ARG A 104 -12.84 -4.83 18.50
CA ARG A 104 -14.04 -4.00 18.67
C ARG A 104 -15.12 -4.70 19.48
N SER A 105 -15.33 -6.00 19.30
CA SER A 105 -16.32 -6.75 20.08
C SER A 105 -15.91 -6.88 21.55
N VAL A 106 -14.62 -7.08 21.84
CA VAL A 106 -14.09 -7.10 23.22
C VAL A 106 -14.29 -5.76 23.94
N LYS A 107 -14.40 -4.64 23.23
CA LYS A 107 -14.71 -3.33 23.83
C LYS A 107 -16.19 -3.10 24.14
N ILE A 108 -17.09 -3.97 23.67
CA ILE A 108 -18.55 -3.78 23.81
C ILE A 108 -19.15 -4.72 24.88
N GLU A 109 -18.43 -5.76 25.32
CA GLU A 109 -18.93 -6.71 26.32
C GLU A 109 -18.58 -6.38 27.79
N ASP A 110 -17.97 -5.23 28.05
CA ASP A 110 -17.63 -4.81 29.43
C ASP A 110 -18.63 -3.78 29.97
N GLU A 111 -19.92 -4.13 29.94
CA GLU A 111 -20.94 -3.51 30.81
C GLU A 111 -21.64 -4.58 31.65
N ALA A 112 -21.11 -4.81 32.86
CA ALA A 112 -21.85 -5.36 33.99
C ALA A 112 -21.27 -4.87 35.35
N ASP A 113 -21.72 -3.68 35.77
CA ASP A 113 -21.98 -3.20 37.15
C ASP A 113 -20.80 -2.80 38.10
N PRO A 114 -21.00 -1.90 39.11
CA PRO A 114 -20.37 -0.57 39.10
C PRO A 114 -19.73 -0.25 40.45
N ARG A 115 -18.41 -0.31 40.60
CA ARG A 115 -17.78 0.11 41.87
C ARG A 115 -16.35 0.60 41.64
N GLY A 116 -16.17 1.92 41.74
CA GLY A 116 -14.85 2.55 41.93
C GLY A 116 -14.59 3.72 40.99
N LYS A 117 -15.16 4.88 41.31
CA LYS A 117 -14.79 6.17 40.71
C LYS A 117 -13.32 6.46 40.97
N VAL A 118 -12.53 6.67 39.93
CA VAL A 118 -11.39 7.60 39.97
C VAL A 118 -11.40 8.41 38.68
N LEU A 119 -11.88 9.65 38.80
CA LEU A 119 -11.77 10.70 37.78
C LEU A 119 -10.38 11.31 37.94
N ILE A 120 -9.57 11.29 36.88
CA ILE A 120 -8.37 12.13 36.81
C ILE A 120 -8.74 13.32 35.92
N GLU A 121 -8.87 14.49 36.53
CA GLU A 121 -8.93 15.78 35.83
C GLU A 121 -7.51 16.34 35.70
N GLU A 122 -7.20 16.92 34.53
CA GLU A 122 -5.94 17.62 34.28
C GLU A 122 -5.97 19.02 34.94
N VAL A 123 -4.88 19.39 35.62
CA VAL A 123 -4.71 20.71 36.24
C VAL A 123 -4.20 21.69 35.19
N GLN A 124 -4.81 22.89 35.19
CA GLN A 124 -4.57 24.02 34.28
C GLN A 124 -3.15 24.62 34.39
#